data_AF-W1ER98-F1
#
_entry.id   AF-W1ER98-F1
#
_cell.length_a   1.000
_cell.length_b   1.000
_cell.length_c   1.000
_cell.angle_alpha   90.00
_cell.angle_beta   90.00
_cell.angle_gamma   90.00
#
_symmetry.space_group_name_H-M   'P 1'
#
loop_
_entity.id
_entity.type
_entity.pdbx_description
1 polymer ?
#
loop_
_entity_poly.entity_id
_entity_poly.type
_entity_poly.pdbx_seq_one_letter_code
_entity_poly.pdbx_strand_id
1 'polypeptide(L)'
;MYRETVEPGAMLMRVAPSHLRFGHFEHFYYRREPEKVRQLADFAIRHYWSYLEDDEDKYRLWFSDVVARTASLIAQWQTVGFAHGVMNTDNMSLLGLTLDYGPFGFLDDYEPGFICNHSDHQGRYSFDNQPAVALWNLHRLAQTLSPFVAVDALNEALDSYQQVLLTHYGQRMRQKLGFMTEQKEDNALLNELFSLMARERSDYTRTFRMLSLTEQHSAASPLRDEFIDRAAFDDWFARYRGRLQQDEVSDSERQQLMQSVNPALVLRNWLAQRAIEAAEKGDMTELHRLHEALRNPFSDRADDYVSRPPDWGKRLEVSCSS
;
A
#
# COMPACT_ATOMS: atom_id res chain seq x y z
N MET A 1 14.96 -6.10 -27.04
CA MET A 1 15.60 -6.54 -25.79
C MET A 1 15.27 -8.01 -25.63
N TYR A 2 16.25 -8.86 -25.27
CA TYR A 2 15.99 -10.29 -25.06
C TYR A 2 15.68 -10.54 -23.58
N ARG A 3 14.48 -11.04 -23.27
CA ARG A 3 14.02 -11.53 -21.96
C ARG A 3 13.59 -13.00 -22.10
N GLU A 4 12.48 -13.43 -21.51
CA GLU A 4 11.87 -14.73 -21.84
C GLU A 4 11.42 -14.75 -23.30
N THR A 5 10.93 -13.61 -23.80
CA THR A 5 10.64 -13.37 -25.22
C THR A 5 11.42 -12.16 -25.77
N VAL A 6 11.31 -11.93 -27.09
CA VAL A 6 11.90 -10.73 -27.73
C VAL A 6 10.94 -9.57 -27.57
N GLU A 7 11.32 -8.58 -26.77
CA GLU A 7 10.49 -7.41 -26.48
C GLU A 7 11.04 -6.12 -27.11
N PRO A 8 10.18 -5.14 -27.44
CA PRO A 8 10.62 -3.81 -27.84
C PRO A 8 11.32 -3.09 -26.67
N GLY A 9 12.45 -2.43 -26.95
CA GLY A 9 13.08 -1.57 -25.95
C GLY A 9 12.24 -0.32 -25.69
N ALA A 10 11.99 0.01 -24.43
CA ALA A 10 11.25 1.20 -24.01
C ALA A 10 12.04 1.98 -22.94
N MET A 11 11.68 3.25 -22.75
CA MET A 11 12.23 4.12 -21.71
C MET A 11 11.10 4.82 -20.97
N LEU A 12 11.24 4.94 -19.64
CA LEU A 12 10.32 5.68 -18.79
C LEU A 12 11.09 6.82 -18.12
N MET A 13 10.62 8.06 -18.30
CA MET A 13 11.15 9.20 -17.56
C MET A 13 10.53 9.23 -16.17
N ARG A 14 11.32 8.94 -15.14
CA ARG A 14 10.87 9.01 -13.74
C ARG A 14 11.27 10.34 -13.10
N VAL A 15 10.32 10.97 -12.42
CA VAL A 15 10.54 12.20 -11.65
C VAL A 15 10.25 11.91 -10.18
N ALA A 16 11.18 12.30 -9.30
CA ALA A 16 11.04 12.19 -7.85
C ALA A 16 11.86 13.29 -7.16
N PRO A 17 11.49 13.75 -5.94
CA PRO A 17 12.30 14.70 -5.17
C PRO A 17 13.73 14.18 -4.88
N SER A 18 13.86 12.87 -4.70
CA SER A 18 15.14 12.19 -4.53
C SER A 18 15.06 10.75 -5.03
N HIS A 19 16.21 10.21 -5.41
CA HIS A 19 16.41 8.78 -5.65
C HIS A 19 17.27 8.13 -4.56
N LEU A 20 17.46 8.80 -3.42
CA LEU A 20 18.12 8.20 -2.26
C LEU A 20 17.36 6.96 -1.77
N ARG A 21 18.13 5.92 -1.49
CA ARG A 21 17.67 4.58 -1.10
C ARG A 21 18.43 4.14 0.14
N PHE A 22 17.90 3.20 0.91
CA PHE A 22 18.64 2.65 2.06
C PHE A 22 19.96 2.01 1.60
N GLY A 23 19.94 1.33 0.44
CA GLY A 23 21.13 0.74 -0.18
C GLY A 23 22.29 1.71 -0.47
N HIS A 24 22.04 3.02 -0.61
CA HIS A 24 23.13 4.01 -0.75
C HIS A 24 23.98 4.11 0.51
N PHE A 25 23.36 4.03 1.70
CA PHE A 25 24.05 4.05 2.98
C PHE A 25 24.78 2.73 3.22
N GLU A 26 24.12 1.61 2.91
CA GLU A 26 24.72 0.28 3.02
C GLU A 26 25.97 0.15 2.14
N HIS A 27 25.95 0.69 0.92
CA HIS A 27 27.08 0.66 0.00
C HIS A 27 28.37 1.21 0.64
N PHE A 28 28.30 2.41 1.23
CA PHE A 28 29.48 3.03 1.86
C PHE A 28 29.82 2.41 3.22
N TYR A 29 28.81 1.99 3.98
CA TYR A 29 29.03 1.31 5.26
C TYR A 29 29.81 0.00 5.09
N TYR A 30 29.40 -0.87 4.18
CA TYR A 30 30.08 -2.16 3.95
C TYR A 30 31.45 -2.01 3.26
N ARG A 31 31.74 -0.84 2.67
CA ARG A 31 33.08 -0.46 2.18
C ARG A 31 33.99 0.11 3.26
N ARG A 32 33.50 0.24 4.51
CA ARG A 32 34.20 0.86 5.64
C ARG A 32 34.55 2.33 5.38
N GLU A 33 33.63 3.06 4.73
CA GLU A 33 33.72 4.50 4.45
C GLU A 33 32.66 5.27 5.27
N PRO A 34 32.70 5.24 6.62
CA PRO A 34 31.66 5.83 7.48
C PRO A 34 31.51 7.34 7.31
N GLU A 35 32.57 8.04 6.92
CA GLU A 35 32.55 9.46 6.58
C GLU A 35 31.64 9.76 5.39
N LYS A 36 31.56 8.86 4.39
CA LYS A 36 30.64 9.01 3.25
C LYS A 36 29.20 8.69 3.63
N VAL A 37 28.98 7.76 4.55
CA VAL A 37 27.65 7.51 5.12
C VAL A 37 27.14 8.77 5.81
N ARG A 38 27.98 9.41 6.64
CA ARG A 38 27.65 10.68 7.30
C ARG A 38 27.43 11.80 6.29
N GLN A 39 28.26 11.90 5.25
CA GLN A 39 28.08 12.89 4.18
C GLN A 39 26.74 12.74 3.45
N LEU A 40 26.30 11.51 3.19
CA LEU A 40 24.97 11.24 2.63
C LEU A 40 23.85 11.65 3.58
N ALA A 41 23.99 11.38 4.88
CA ALA A 41 23.02 11.83 5.88
C ALA A 41 22.95 13.36 5.94
N ASP A 42 24.09 14.05 5.95
CA ASP A 42 24.16 15.52 5.93
C ASP A 42 23.55 16.11 4.64
N PHE A 43 23.78 15.47 3.49
CA PHE A 43 23.13 15.85 2.23
C PHE A 43 21.62 15.67 2.31
N ALA A 44 21.15 14.52 2.79
CA ALA A 44 19.73 14.22 2.90
C ALA A 44 19.03 15.21 3.83
N ILE A 45 19.61 15.49 5.01
CA ILE A 45 19.05 16.40 6.00
C ILE A 45 18.94 17.80 5.41
N ARG A 46 20.02 18.38 4.90
CA ARG A 46 20.02 19.73 4.33
C ARG A 46 19.00 19.96 3.21
N HIS A 47 18.75 18.96 2.37
CA HIS A 47 17.86 19.13 1.21
C HIS A 47 16.41 18.70 1.44
N TYR A 48 16.17 17.74 2.33
CA TYR A 48 14.85 17.12 2.49
C TYR A 48 14.30 17.19 3.93
N TRP A 49 15.16 17.52 4.90
CA TRP A 49 14.83 17.80 6.30
C TRP A 49 15.52 19.09 6.77
N SER A 50 15.49 20.14 5.95
CA SER A 50 16.24 21.39 6.21
C SER A 50 15.92 22.04 7.55
N TYR A 51 14.72 21.79 8.08
CA TYR A 51 14.28 22.23 9.41
C TYR A 51 15.03 21.56 10.58
N LEU A 52 15.83 20.51 10.33
CA LEU A 52 16.66 19.83 11.33
C LEU A 52 18.15 20.20 11.22
N GLU A 53 18.58 20.98 10.23
CA GLU A 53 20.00 21.14 9.90
C GLU A 53 20.85 21.68 11.07
N ASP A 54 20.28 22.60 11.85
CA ASP A 54 20.91 23.26 13.00
C ASP A 54 20.60 22.59 14.35
N ASP A 55 19.92 21.44 14.35
CA ASP A 55 19.59 20.71 15.58
C ASP A 55 20.77 19.81 16.04
N GLU A 56 21.07 19.81 17.33
CA GLU A 56 22.15 18.99 17.90
C GLU A 56 21.85 17.48 17.78
N ASP A 57 20.56 17.11 17.81
CA ASP A 57 20.04 15.75 17.69
C ASP A 57 19.62 15.38 16.25
N LYS A 58 20.02 16.18 15.26
CA LYS A 58 19.51 16.09 13.87
C LYS A 58 19.46 14.69 13.29
N TYR A 59 20.47 13.84 13.55
CA TYR A 59 20.51 12.48 12.99
C TYR A 59 19.49 11.55 13.65
N ARG A 60 19.25 11.69 14.96
CA ARG A 60 18.23 10.91 15.70
C ARG A 60 16.84 11.32 15.23
N LEU A 61 16.57 12.62 15.15
CA LEU A 61 15.29 13.16 14.69
C LEU A 61 15.02 12.78 13.22
N TRP A 62 16.03 12.91 12.36
CA TRP A 62 15.96 12.51 10.96
C TRP A 62 15.66 11.01 10.81
N PHE A 63 16.39 10.14 11.50
CA PHE A 63 16.17 8.70 11.40
C PHE A 63 14.79 8.29 11.94
N SER A 64 14.33 8.93 13.02
CA SER A 64 12.97 8.75 13.54
C SER A 64 11.90 9.12 12.50
N ASP A 65 12.10 10.21 11.76
CA ASP A 65 11.17 10.60 10.69
C ASP A 65 11.25 9.66 9.47
N VAL A 66 12.43 9.12 9.13
CA VAL A 66 12.57 8.08 8.10
C VAL A 66 11.79 6.81 8.48
N VAL A 67 11.87 6.38 9.74
CA VAL A 67 11.08 5.28 10.28
C VAL A 67 9.58 5.59 10.16
N ALA A 68 9.15 6.78 10.59
CA ALA A 68 7.75 7.18 10.56
C ALA A 68 7.17 7.25 9.14
N ARG A 69 7.92 7.80 8.18
CA ARG A 69 7.52 7.84 6.76
C ARG A 69 7.39 6.45 6.17
N THR A 70 8.32 5.55 6.48
CA THR A 70 8.26 4.16 6.03
C THR A 70 7.06 3.44 6.66
N ALA A 71 6.81 3.62 7.95
CA ALA A 71 5.63 3.07 8.63
C ALA A 71 4.32 3.56 8.01
N SER A 72 4.20 4.86 7.74
CA SER A 72 3.05 5.46 7.06
C SER A 72 2.87 4.89 5.64
N LEU A 73 3.95 4.80 4.86
CA LEU A 73 3.91 4.26 3.50
C LEU A 73 3.36 2.81 3.48
N ILE A 74 3.87 1.96 4.37
CA ILE A 74 3.42 0.57 4.45
C ILE A 74 1.97 0.50 4.94
N ALA A 75 1.58 1.29 5.94
CA ALA A 75 0.18 1.37 6.36
C ALA A 75 -0.75 1.74 5.19
N GLN A 76 -0.35 2.68 4.33
CA GLN A 76 -1.09 3.03 3.13
C GLN A 76 -1.19 1.86 2.16
N TRP A 77 -0.09 1.17 1.86
CA TRP A 77 -0.11 -0.03 1.01
C TRP A 77 -1.07 -1.09 1.51
N GLN A 78 -1.05 -1.39 2.82
CA GLN A 78 -1.97 -2.35 3.42
C GLN A 78 -3.45 -1.94 3.28
N THR A 79 -3.76 -0.63 3.33
CA THR A 79 -5.15 -0.15 3.27
C THR A 79 -5.76 -0.13 1.86
N VAL A 80 -4.93 -0.15 0.82
CA VAL A 80 -5.38 -0.19 -0.58
C VAL A 80 -5.14 -1.54 -1.24
N GLY A 81 -4.58 -2.51 -0.50
CA GLY A 81 -4.26 -3.84 -1.02
C GLY A 81 -3.13 -3.81 -2.05
N PHE A 82 -2.10 -2.98 -1.86
CA PHE A 82 -0.94 -2.94 -2.75
C PHE A 82 0.17 -3.87 -2.26
N ALA A 83 0.58 -4.82 -3.10
CA ALA A 83 1.74 -5.68 -2.92
C ALA A 83 2.88 -5.23 -3.84
N HIS A 84 4.05 -4.92 -3.27
CA HIS A 84 5.20 -4.41 -4.02
C HIS A 84 6.00 -5.52 -4.72
N GLY A 85 6.13 -6.69 -4.07
CA GLY A 85 6.81 -7.87 -4.63
C GLY A 85 8.35 -7.87 -4.60
N VAL A 86 9.01 -6.73 -4.36
CA VAL A 86 10.49 -6.63 -4.29
C VAL A 86 10.93 -5.56 -3.30
N MET A 87 10.73 -5.81 -2.01
CA MET A 87 11.12 -4.87 -0.95
C MET A 87 12.58 -5.06 -0.51
N ASN A 88 13.51 -5.14 -1.46
CA ASN A 88 14.94 -5.10 -1.15
C ASN A 88 15.33 -3.70 -0.62
N THR A 89 16.40 -3.60 0.15
CA THR A 89 16.83 -2.32 0.76
C THR A 89 17.24 -1.27 -0.28
N ASP A 90 17.68 -1.68 -1.47
CA ASP A 90 17.90 -0.78 -2.58
C ASP A 90 16.58 -0.23 -3.15
N ASN A 91 15.44 -0.90 -3.01
CA ASN A 91 14.13 -0.38 -3.43
C ASN A 91 13.43 0.48 -2.35
N MET A 92 13.99 0.57 -1.15
CA MET A 92 13.44 1.40 -0.08
C MET A 92 13.88 2.85 -0.24
N SER A 93 12.96 3.73 -0.62
CA SER A 93 13.21 5.17 -0.69
C SER A 93 13.47 5.75 0.70
N LEU A 94 14.53 6.55 0.83
CA LEU A 94 14.83 7.27 2.07
C LEU A 94 13.70 8.25 2.48
N LEU A 95 12.96 8.76 1.50
CA LEU A 95 11.91 9.75 1.70
C LEU A 95 10.52 9.12 1.95
N GLY A 96 10.43 7.78 2.03
CA GLY A 96 9.15 7.08 2.19
C GLY A 96 8.26 7.13 0.95
N LEU A 97 8.85 7.06 -0.24
CA LEU A 97 8.15 6.95 -1.52
C LEU A 97 8.09 5.48 -1.97
N THR A 98 6.97 5.07 -2.59
CA THR A 98 6.96 3.83 -3.40
C THR A 98 7.93 3.99 -4.57
N LEU A 99 8.85 3.04 -4.75
CA LEU A 99 9.95 3.14 -5.71
C LEU A 99 10.18 1.79 -6.41
N ASP A 100 10.54 1.83 -7.70
CA ASP A 100 10.84 0.63 -8.51
C ASP A 100 9.67 -0.36 -8.61
N TYR A 101 8.62 0.07 -9.30
CA TYR A 101 7.51 -0.77 -9.76
C TYR A 101 8.02 -1.84 -10.74
N GLY A 102 8.08 -3.09 -10.27
CA GLY A 102 8.37 -4.27 -11.07
C GLY A 102 7.20 -5.24 -10.99
N PRO A 103 7.35 -6.41 -10.34
CA PRO A 103 6.27 -7.37 -10.13
C PRO A 103 5.36 -6.93 -8.97
N PHE A 104 4.68 -5.80 -9.13
CA PHE A 104 3.68 -5.33 -8.17
C PHE A 104 2.29 -5.87 -8.51
N GLY A 105 1.38 -5.85 -7.54
CA GLY A 105 -0.03 -6.16 -7.77
C GLY A 105 -0.94 -5.45 -6.78
N PHE A 106 -2.07 -4.96 -7.26
CA PHE A 106 -3.20 -4.63 -6.38
C PHE A 106 -4.05 -5.88 -6.17
N LEU A 107 -4.52 -6.10 -4.93
CA LEU A 107 -5.41 -7.21 -4.62
C LEU A 107 -6.70 -7.09 -5.45
N ASP A 108 -6.95 -8.11 -6.28
CA ASP A 108 -8.28 -8.37 -6.82
C ASP A 108 -9.11 -9.03 -5.71
N ASP A 109 -9.05 -10.36 -5.60
CA ASP A 109 -9.62 -11.09 -4.48
C ASP A 109 -8.77 -10.85 -3.21
N TYR A 110 -9.41 -10.73 -2.06
CA TYR A 110 -8.70 -10.56 -0.80
C TYR A 110 -7.96 -11.85 -0.41
N GLU A 111 -6.64 -11.81 -0.50
CA GLU A 111 -5.73 -12.88 -0.13
C GLU A 111 -4.58 -12.29 0.71
N PRO A 112 -4.59 -12.44 2.04
CA PRO A 112 -3.56 -11.87 2.91
C PRO A 112 -2.14 -12.32 2.53
N GLY A 113 -1.98 -13.59 2.20
CA GLY A 113 -0.70 -14.18 1.79
C GLY A 113 -0.38 -14.01 0.30
N PHE A 114 -0.99 -13.06 -0.40
CA PHE A 114 -0.80 -12.87 -1.84
C PHE A 114 0.68 -12.58 -2.17
N ILE A 115 1.24 -13.37 -3.09
CA ILE A 115 2.59 -13.19 -3.63
C ILE A 115 2.44 -12.72 -5.08
N CYS A 116 2.79 -11.46 -5.34
CA CYS A 116 2.65 -10.84 -6.66
C CYS A 116 3.88 -11.06 -7.58
N ASN A 117 4.94 -11.68 -7.05
CA ASN A 117 6.19 -11.91 -7.76
C ASN A 117 6.47 -13.42 -7.87
N HIS A 118 6.35 -14.00 -9.07
CA HIS A 118 6.66 -15.43 -9.32
C HIS A 118 8.07 -15.86 -8.86
N SER A 119 9.03 -14.94 -8.80
CA SER A 119 10.40 -15.23 -8.33
C SER A 119 10.52 -15.28 -6.80
N ASP A 120 9.48 -14.88 -6.06
CA ASP A 120 9.42 -14.96 -4.60
C ASP A 120 8.83 -16.30 -4.12
N HIS A 121 9.56 -17.39 -4.37
CA HIS A 121 9.12 -18.74 -4.02
C HIS A 121 8.90 -18.99 -2.52
N GLN A 122 9.47 -18.14 -1.66
CA GLN A 122 9.35 -18.25 -0.20
C GLN A 122 8.28 -17.32 0.38
N GLY A 123 7.65 -16.47 -0.44
CA GLY A 123 6.68 -15.47 0.01
C GLY A 123 7.29 -14.43 0.95
N ARG A 124 8.58 -14.10 0.79
CA ARG A 124 9.27 -13.10 1.60
C ARG A 124 8.56 -11.74 1.52
N TYR A 125 8.05 -11.40 0.35
CA TYR A 125 7.40 -10.12 0.02
C TYR A 125 5.89 -10.28 -0.20
N SER A 126 5.26 -11.30 0.40
CA SER A 126 3.80 -11.41 0.41
C SER A 126 3.15 -10.17 1.04
N PHE A 127 1.91 -9.91 0.65
CA PHE A 127 1.17 -8.72 1.08
C PHE A 127 1.13 -8.55 2.63
N ASP A 128 0.89 -9.62 3.37
CA ASP A 128 0.89 -9.63 4.84
C ASP A 128 2.27 -9.49 5.48
N ASN A 129 3.35 -9.85 4.78
CA ASN A 129 4.73 -9.73 5.27
C ASN A 129 5.34 -8.33 5.09
N GLN A 130 4.76 -7.46 4.26
CA GLN A 130 5.32 -6.11 3.98
C GLN A 130 5.62 -5.28 5.24
N PRO A 131 4.77 -5.24 6.30
CA PRO A 131 5.09 -4.57 7.56
C PRO A 131 6.36 -5.09 8.24
N ALA A 132 6.51 -6.41 8.34
CA ALA A 132 7.68 -7.01 8.98
C ALA A 132 8.96 -6.79 8.15
N VAL A 133 8.87 -6.91 6.83
CA VAL A 133 9.99 -6.69 5.91
C VAL A 133 10.48 -5.24 5.96
N ALA A 134 9.57 -4.26 6.00
CA ALA A 134 9.96 -2.86 6.08
C ALA A 134 10.69 -2.53 7.38
N LEU A 135 10.26 -3.09 8.52
CA LEU A 135 11.01 -2.97 9.78
C LEU A 135 12.40 -3.61 9.67
N TRP A 136 12.50 -4.79 9.06
CA TRP A 136 13.80 -5.44 8.83
C TRP A 136 14.72 -4.57 7.97
N ASN A 137 14.19 -3.92 6.93
CA ASN A 137 14.94 -2.97 6.09
C ASN A 137 15.38 -1.73 6.87
N LEU A 138 14.55 -1.20 7.76
CA LEU A 138 14.91 -0.09 8.65
C LEU A 138 16.03 -0.49 9.61
N HIS A 139 16.04 -1.71 10.14
CA HIS A 139 17.17 -2.22 10.92
C HIS A 139 18.48 -2.27 10.10
N ARG A 140 18.39 -2.62 8.80
CA ARG A 140 19.57 -2.59 7.91
C ARG A 140 20.08 -1.16 7.74
N LEU A 141 19.19 -0.19 7.52
CA LEU A 141 19.57 1.22 7.48
C LEU A 141 20.19 1.68 8.81
N ALA A 142 19.56 1.39 9.95
CA ALA A 142 20.03 1.77 11.29
C ALA A 142 21.46 1.31 11.55
N GLN A 143 21.79 0.07 11.14
CA GLN A 143 23.14 -0.49 11.26
C GLN A 143 24.19 0.43 10.61
N THR A 144 23.86 1.03 9.46
CA THR A 144 24.78 1.91 8.73
C THR A 144 25.05 3.23 9.47
N LEU A 145 24.11 3.66 10.32
CA LEU A 145 24.15 4.93 11.04
C LEU A 145 24.87 4.82 12.40
N SER A 146 25.07 3.60 12.90
CA SER A 146 25.76 3.33 14.17
C SER A 146 27.15 3.97 14.38
N PRO A 147 27.95 4.30 13.34
CA PRO A 147 29.21 5.00 13.55
C PRO A 147 29.08 6.43 14.10
N PHE A 148 27.90 7.06 13.97
CA PHE A 148 27.69 8.46 14.37
C PHE A 148 26.33 8.74 15.03
N VAL A 149 25.51 7.71 15.26
CA VAL A 149 24.27 7.78 16.05
C VAL A 149 24.35 6.74 17.16
N ALA A 150 24.00 7.14 18.38
CA ALA A 150 23.99 6.24 19.52
C ALA A 150 23.02 5.06 19.29
N VAL A 151 23.42 3.86 19.72
CA VAL A 151 22.63 2.63 19.54
C VAL A 151 21.26 2.74 20.21
N ASP A 152 21.20 3.33 21.41
CA ASP A 152 19.92 3.52 22.14
C ASP A 152 18.95 4.42 21.35
N ALA A 153 19.46 5.48 20.73
CA ALA A 153 18.65 6.38 19.89
C ALA A 153 18.16 5.70 18.60
N LEU A 154 18.96 4.80 18.01
CA LEU A 154 18.53 4.01 16.85
C LEU A 154 17.43 3.02 17.23
N ASN A 155 17.58 2.34 18.38
CA ASN A 155 16.59 1.38 18.87
C ASN A 155 15.28 2.09 19.23
N GLU A 156 15.33 3.23 19.92
CA GLU A 156 14.15 4.03 20.24
C GLU A 156 13.36 4.42 18.98
N ALA A 157 14.05 4.87 17.93
CA ALA A 157 13.43 5.18 16.65
C ALA A 157 12.79 3.92 16.02
N LEU A 158 13.48 2.78 16.03
CA LEU A 158 12.95 1.51 15.48
C LEU A 158 11.74 1.00 16.25
N ASP A 159 11.75 1.08 17.59
CA ASP A 159 10.65 0.66 18.46
C ASP A 159 9.37 1.47 18.20
N SER A 160 9.50 2.71 17.73
CA SER A 160 8.35 3.54 17.34
C SER A 160 7.62 3.05 16.08
N TYR A 161 8.27 2.27 15.21
CA TYR A 161 7.74 1.83 13.91
C TYR A 161 6.36 1.20 14.03
N GLN A 162 6.19 0.24 14.96
CA GLN A 162 4.95 -0.50 15.10
C GLN A 162 3.81 0.42 15.52
N GLN A 163 4.06 1.35 16.45
CA GLN A 163 3.04 2.28 16.92
C GLN A 163 2.61 3.24 15.81
N VAL A 164 3.56 3.79 15.04
CA VAL A 164 3.26 4.67 13.90
C VAL A 164 2.48 3.93 12.82
N LEU A 165 2.92 2.72 12.44
CA LEU A 165 2.26 1.90 11.43
C LEU A 165 0.81 1.60 11.82
N LEU A 166 0.59 1.10 13.04
CA LEU A 166 -0.75 0.72 13.51
C LEU A 166 -1.66 1.93 13.68
N THR A 167 -1.11 3.09 14.05
CA THR A 167 -1.87 4.34 14.15
C THR A 167 -2.38 4.78 12.77
N HIS A 168 -1.50 4.90 11.78
CA HIS A 168 -1.89 5.29 10.42
C HIS A 168 -2.83 4.26 9.77
N TYR A 169 -2.54 2.97 9.97
CA TYR A 169 -3.38 1.88 9.47
C TYR A 169 -4.77 1.93 10.09
N GLY A 170 -4.87 2.01 11.41
CA GLY A 170 -6.13 2.05 12.14
C GLY A 170 -6.99 3.26 11.76
N GLN A 171 -6.39 4.45 11.71
CA GLN A 171 -7.08 5.66 11.27
C GLN A 171 -7.63 5.51 9.84
N ARG A 172 -6.83 4.99 8.91
CA ARG A 172 -7.27 4.83 7.52
C ARG A 172 -8.32 3.75 7.37
N MET A 173 -8.21 2.63 8.08
CA MET A 173 -9.21 1.56 8.04
C MET A 173 -10.55 2.01 8.66
N ARG A 174 -10.53 2.82 9.72
CA ARG A 174 -11.76 3.44 10.26
C ARG A 174 -12.43 4.34 9.22
N GLN A 175 -11.68 5.18 8.51
CA GLN A 175 -12.22 5.98 7.40
C GLN A 175 -12.85 5.10 6.31
N LYS A 176 -12.19 4.00 5.93
CA LYS A 176 -12.70 3.04 4.94
C LYS A 176 -13.98 2.33 5.40
N LEU A 177 -14.12 2.10 6.70
CA LEU A 177 -15.31 1.53 7.36
C LEU A 177 -16.37 2.59 7.73
N GLY A 178 -16.09 3.88 7.53
CA GLY A 178 -16.99 4.96 7.94
C GLY A 178 -17.17 5.08 9.46
N PHE A 179 -16.22 4.60 10.26
CA PHE A 179 -16.19 4.82 11.71
C PHE A 179 -15.67 6.23 12.00
N MET A 180 -16.57 7.10 12.44
CA MET A 180 -16.30 8.53 12.65
C MET A 180 -15.71 8.81 14.04
N THR A 181 -15.96 7.91 14.98
CA THR A 181 -15.33 7.89 16.30
C THR A 181 -14.48 6.63 16.48
N GLU A 182 -13.61 6.61 17.48
CA GLU A 182 -12.80 5.42 17.81
C GLU A 182 -13.46 4.59 18.91
N GLN A 183 -13.56 3.28 18.69
CA GLN A 183 -14.00 2.35 19.73
C GLN A 183 -13.10 1.11 19.81
N LYS A 184 -13.14 0.44 20.96
CA LYS A 184 -12.36 -0.78 21.23
C LYS A 184 -12.75 -1.94 20.32
N GLU A 185 -14.01 -2.00 19.89
CA GLU A 185 -14.55 -3.09 19.08
C GLU A 185 -14.26 -2.95 17.57
N ASP A 186 -13.78 -1.79 17.11
CA ASP A 186 -13.54 -1.50 15.68
C ASP A 186 -12.66 -2.55 15.01
N ASN A 187 -11.61 -3.00 15.70
CA ASN A 187 -10.67 -3.99 15.19
C ASN A 187 -11.30 -5.38 15.07
N ALA A 188 -12.22 -5.74 15.97
CA ALA A 188 -12.92 -7.02 15.88
C ALA A 188 -13.83 -7.06 14.65
N LEU A 189 -14.60 -5.99 14.41
CA LEU A 189 -15.44 -5.86 13.21
C LEU A 189 -14.61 -5.91 11.92
N LEU A 190 -13.44 -5.27 11.90
CA LEU A 190 -12.54 -5.33 10.75
C LEU A 190 -12.00 -6.74 10.51
N ASN A 191 -11.53 -7.43 11.55
CA ASN A 191 -10.97 -8.77 11.43
C ASN A 191 -12.02 -9.80 10.98
N GLU A 192 -13.26 -9.66 11.45
CA GLU A 192 -14.36 -10.50 11.00
C GLU A 192 -14.69 -10.27 9.52
N LEU A 193 -14.72 -9.01 9.07
CA LEU A 193 -14.90 -8.68 7.64
C LEU A 193 -13.79 -9.31 6.80
N PHE A 194 -12.53 -9.14 7.20
CA PHE A 194 -11.40 -9.74 6.48
C PHE A 194 -11.45 -11.26 6.48
N SER A 195 -11.84 -11.88 7.60
CA SER A 195 -12.00 -13.33 7.66
C SER A 195 -13.07 -13.83 6.69
N LEU A 196 -14.21 -13.11 6.59
CA LEU A 196 -15.27 -13.41 5.65
C LEU A 196 -14.78 -13.22 4.19
N MET A 197 -14.14 -12.10 3.90
CA MET A 197 -13.59 -11.80 2.56
C MET A 197 -12.54 -12.82 2.12
N ALA A 198 -11.66 -13.26 3.01
CA ALA A 198 -10.62 -14.23 2.70
C ALA A 198 -11.21 -15.61 2.41
N ARG A 199 -12.21 -16.03 3.20
CA ARG A 199 -12.93 -17.30 3.01
C ARG A 199 -13.67 -17.33 1.67
N GLU A 200 -14.25 -16.21 1.27
CA GLU A 200 -15.10 -16.13 0.08
C GLU A 200 -14.40 -15.57 -1.16
N ARG A 201 -13.12 -15.20 -1.04
CA ARG A 201 -12.36 -14.55 -2.11
C ARG A 201 -13.10 -13.33 -2.66
N SER A 202 -13.61 -12.51 -1.74
CA SER A 202 -14.31 -11.26 -2.09
C SER A 202 -13.33 -10.25 -2.67
N ASP A 203 -13.78 -9.47 -3.64
CA ASP A 203 -12.95 -8.43 -4.25
C ASP A 203 -12.67 -7.29 -3.27
N TYR A 204 -11.39 -7.04 -2.96
CA TYR A 204 -11.00 -6.10 -1.91
C TYR A 204 -11.55 -4.69 -2.15
N THR A 205 -11.33 -4.17 -3.37
CA THR A 205 -11.71 -2.80 -3.73
C THR A 205 -13.23 -2.64 -3.77
N ARG A 206 -13.94 -3.55 -4.45
CA ARG A 206 -15.39 -3.51 -4.60
C ARG A 206 -16.10 -3.72 -3.27
N THR A 207 -15.59 -4.57 -2.38
CA THR A 207 -16.20 -4.75 -1.06
C THR A 207 -16.26 -3.43 -0.30
N PHE A 208 -15.14 -2.71 -0.19
CA PHE A 208 -15.13 -1.40 0.46
C PHE A 208 -15.94 -0.34 -0.29
N ARG A 209 -15.92 -0.35 -1.64
CA ARG A 209 -16.72 0.60 -2.43
C ARG A 209 -18.21 0.41 -2.22
N MET A 210 -18.70 -0.83 -2.28
CA MET A 210 -20.11 -1.15 -2.03
C MET A 210 -20.51 -0.91 -0.57
N LEU A 211 -19.62 -1.17 0.39
CA LEU A 211 -19.85 -0.83 1.80
C LEU A 211 -20.10 0.66 2.01
N SER A 212 -19.50 1.51 1.16
CA SER A 212 -19.65 2.97 1.18
C SER A 212 -21.05 3.45 0.83
N LEU A 213 -21.96 2.56 0.40
CA LEU A 213 -23.37 2.85 0.13
C LEU A 213 -24.30 2.48 1.29
N THR A 214 -23.73 2.06 2.44
CA THR A 214 -24.51 1.62 3.59
C THR A 214 -25.38 2.74 4.14
N GLU A 215 -26.66 2.42 4.36
CA GLU A 215 -27.57 3.19 5.21
C GLU A 215 -27.64 2.52 6.58
N GLN A 216 -27.31 3.25 7.65
CA GLN A 216 -27.10 2.63 8.98
C GLN A 216 -28.37 1.96 9.54
N HIS A 217 -29.56 2.39 9.12
CA HIS A 217 -30.84 1.83 9.57
C HIS A 217 -31.46 0.82 8.59
N SER A 218 -30.80 0.49 7.47
CA SER A 218 -31.28 -0.46 6.48
C SER A 218 -30.43 -1.71 6.43
N ALA A 219 -31.06 -2.88 6.32
CA ALA A 219 -30.34 -4.14 6.05
C ALA A 219 -30.02 -4.34 4.56
N ALA A 220 -30.54 -3.48 3.67
CA ALA A 220 -30.25 -3.56 2.24
C ALA A 220 -28.79 -3.19 1.96
N SER A 221 -28.11 -4.02 1.18
CA SER A 221 -26.77 -3.74 0.68
C SER A 221 -26.51 -4.52 -0.61
N PRO A 222 -25.88 -3.93 -1.63
CA PRO A 222 -25.45 -4.66 -2.81
C PRO A 222 -24.40 -5.74 -2.48
N LEU A 223 -23.68 -5.61 -1.36
CA LEU A 223 -22.70 -6.62 -0.90
C LEU A 223 -23.34 -7.96 -0.60
N ARG A 224 -24.62 -7.98 -0.21
CA ARG A 224 -25.29 -9.20 0.23
C ARG A 224 -25.30 -10.29 -0.85
N ASP A 225 -25.37 -9.90 -2.12
CA ASP A 225 -25.35 -10.85 -3.24
C ASP A 225 -23.92 -11.25 -3.68
N GLU A 226 -22.88 -10.57 -3.18
CA GLU A 226 -21.47 -10.90 -3.43
C GLU A 226 -20.94 -11.98 -2.47
N PHE A 227 -21.66 -12.28 -1.39
CA PHE A 227 -21.33 -13.35 -0.45
C PHE A 227 -22.16 -14.61 -0.67
N ILE A 228 -21.50 -15.76 -0.68
CA ILE A 228 -22.08 -17.10 -0.69
C ILE A 228 -22.75 -17.36 0.68
N ASP A 229 -22.04 -17.12 1.79
CA ASP A 229 -22.59 -17.24 3.15
C ASP A 229 -23.28 -15.92 3.55
N ARG A 230 -24.45 -15.69 2.93
CA ARG A 230 -25.27 -14.48 3.17
C ARG A 230 -25.65 -14.31 4.63
N ALA A 231 -25.82 -15.40 5.37
CA ALA A 231 -26.18 -15.33 6.79
C ALA A 231 -25.01 -14.80 7.64
N ALA A 232 -23.78 -15.25 7.37
CA ALA A 232 -22.60 -14.69 8.02
C ALA A 232 -22.40 -13.20 7.69
N PHE A 233 -22.63 -12.81 6.43
CA PHE A 233 -22.62 -11.38 6.06
C PHE A 233 -23.72 -10.60 6.79
N ASP A 234 -24.97 -11.10 6.81
CA ASP A 234 -26.11 -10.41 7.42
C ASP A 234 -25.89 -10.17 8.93
N ASP A 235 -25.30 -11.15 9.65
CA ASP A 235 -24.92 -11.02 11.07
C ASP A 235 -23.85 -9.95 11.27
N TRP A 236 -22.74 -10.05 10.52
CA TRP A 236 -21.67 -9.06 10.59
C TRP A 236 -22.17 -7.65 10.25
N PHE A 237 -22.98 -7.54 9.19
CA PHE A 237 -23.49 -6.26 8.69
C PHE A 237 -24.46 -5.60 9.66
N ALA A 238 -25.26 -6.38 10.40
CA ALA A 238 -26.11 -5.86 11.46
C ALA A 238 -25.28 -5.26 12.61
N ARG A 239 -24.23 -5.95 13.05
CA ARG A 239 -23.32 -5.46 14.13
C ARG A 239 -22.50 -4.26 13.67
N TYR A 240 -21.97 -4.30 12.44
CA TYR A 240 -21.29 -3.18 11.79
C TYR A 240 -22.19 -1.93 11.74
N ARG A 241 -23.44 -2.06 11.28
CA ARG A 241 -24.39 -0.93 11.27
C ARG A 241 -24.77 -0.46 12.67
N GLY A 242 -24.93 -1.38 13.62
CA GLY A 242 -25.12 -1.03 15.03
C GLY A 242 -23.96 -0.18 15.58
N ARG A 243 -22.74 -0.47 15.16
CA ARG A 243 -21.56 0.35 15.46
C ARG A 243 -21.60 1.72 14.77
N LEU A 244 -22.05 1.82 13.52
CA LEU A 244 -22.21 3.11 12.82
C LEU A 244 -23.20 4.05 13.53
N GLN A 245 -24.29 3.51 14.06
CA GLN A 245 -25.33 4.28 14.75
C GLN A 245 -24.81 4.99 16.01
N GLN A 246 -23.73 4.48 16.62
CA GLN A 246 -23.12 5.08 17.81
C GLN A 246 -22.26 6.31 17.49
N ASP A 247 -21.91 6.54 16.22
CA ASP A 247 -21.16 7.75 15.84
C ASP A 247 -22.04 9.01 15.85
N GLU A 248 -23.38 8.86 15.86
CA GLU A 248 -24.33 9.97 15.75
C GLU A 248 -24.15 10.82 14.48
N VAL A 249 -23.63 10.20 13.41
CA VAL A 249 -23.37 10.83 12.11
C VAL A 249 -24.37 10.39 11.05
N SER A 250 -24.76 11.32 10.19
CA SER A 250 -25.70 11.07 9.09
C SER A 250 -25.16 10.10 8.05
N ASP A 251 -26.05 9.40 7.34
CA ASP A 251 -25.65 8.54 6.22
C ASP A 251 -24.94 9.34 5.12
N SER A 252 -25.43 10.53 4.77
CA SER A 252 -24.83 11.38 3.74
C SER A 252 -23.38 11.75 4.04
N GLU A 253 -23.09 12.16 5.29
CA GLU A 253 -21.74 12.57 5.69
C GLU A 253 -20.77 11.38 5.69
N ARG A 254 -21.21 10.22 6.22
CA ARG A 254 -20.42 9.00 6.23
C ARG A 254 -20.15 8.46 4.83
N GLN A 255 -21.16 8.41 3.98
CA GLN A 255 -21.03 7.94 2.59
C GLN A 255 -20.08 8.84 1.81
N GLN A 256 -20.14 10.17 1.99
CA GLN A 256 -19.19 11.11 1.39
C GLN A 256 -17.74 10.82 1.82
N LEU A 257 -17.50 10.61 3.13
CA LEU A 257 -16.17 10.22 3.62
C LEU A 257 -15.71 8.92 2.98
N MET A 258 -16.51 7.85 3.11
CA MET A 258 -16.15 6.52 2.63
C MET A 258 -15.87 6.52 1.13
N GLN A 259 -16.70 7.20 0.32
CA GLN A 259 -16.50 7.31 -1.12
C GLN A 259 -15.25 8.11 -1.50
N SER A 260 -14.79 9.04 -0.66
CA SER A 260 -13.55 9.79 -0.88
C SER A 260 -12.28 9.00 -0.55
N VAL A 261 -12.39 7.88 0.18
CA VAL A 261 -11.25 7.08 0.65
C VAL A 261 -11.24 5.65 0.12
N ASN A 262 -12.39 5.12 -0.29
CA ASN A 262 -12.55 3.82 -0.93
C ASN A 262 -12.61 4.01 -2.45
N PRO A 263 -11.53 3.68 -3.18
CA PRO A 263 -11.52 3.84 -4.62
C PRO A 263 -12.59 2.95 -5.27
N ALA A 264 -13.21 3.46 -6.33
CA ALA A 264 -14.03 2.67 -7.24
C ALA A 264 -13.16 1.79 -8.16
N LEU A 265 -11.96 2.24 -8.50
CA LEU A 265 -11.00 1.49 -9.31
C LEU A 265 -9.57 1.52 -8.76
N VAL A 266 -8.85 0.44 -9.04
CA VAL A 266 -7.39 0.31 -8.84
C VAL A 266 -6.76 -0.20 -10.14
N LEU A 267 -5.43 -0.09 -10.25
CA LEU A 267 -4.69 -0.62 -11.40
C LEU A 267 -4.57 -2.15 -11.27
N ARG A 268 -5.63 -2.86 -11.65
CA ARG A 268 -5.67 -4.33 -11.69
C ARG A 268 -4.73 -4.86 -12.77
N ASN A 269 -4.14 -6.03 -12.54
CA ASN A 269 -3.17 -6.62 -13.48
C ASN A 269 -3.78 -6.87 -14.87
N TRP A 270 -5.03 -7.31 -14.95
CA TRP A 270 -5.71 -7.54 -16.24
C TRP A 270 -5.96 -6.26 -17.05
N LEU A 271 -6.15 -5.12 -16.38
CA LEU A 271 -6.29 -3.81 -17.03
C LEU A 271 -4.95 -3.34 -17.58
N ALA A 272 -3.88 -3.49 -16.80
CA ALA A 272 -2.52 -3.21 -17.25
C ALA A 272 -2.15 -4.08 -18.47
N GLN A 273 -2.42 -5.39 -18.39
CA GLN A 273 -2.16 -6.33 -19.49
C GLN A 273 -2.94 -5.96 -20.75
N ARG A 274 -4.22 -5.60 -20.63
CA ARG A 274 -5.04 -5.15 -21.76
C ARG A 274 -4.43 -3.92 -22.45
N ALA A 275 -3.91 -2.96 -21.67
CA ALA A 275 -3.25 -1.78 -22.22
C ALA A 275 -1.89 -2.14 -22.88
N ILE A 276 -1.12 -3.05 -22.30
CA ILE A 276 0.16 -3.55 -22.85
C ILE A 276 -0.07 -4.22 -24.20
N GLU A 277 -1.02 -5.16 -24.29
CA GLU A 277 -1.32 -5.89 -25.53
C GLU A 277 -1.79 -4.99 -26.67
N ALA A 278 -2.49 -3.89 -26.35
CA ALA A 278 -2.86 -2.89 -27.33
C ALA A 278 -1.64 -2.07 -27.77
N ALA A 279 -0.82 -1.62 -26.83
CA ALA A 279 0.36 -0.81 -27.08
C ALA A 279 1.41 -1.55 -27.93
N GLU A 280 1.61 -2.84 -27.70
CA GLU A 280 2.50 -3.70 -28.51
C GLU A 280 2.06 -3.82 -29.97
N LYS A 281 0.75 -3.65 -30.23
CA LYS A 281 0.18 -3.60 -31.59
C LYS A 281 0.19 -2.18 -32.17
N GLY A 282 0.76 -1.20 -31.46
CA GLY A 282 0.84 0.20 -31.85
C GLY A 282 -0.38 1.04 -31.46
N ASP A 283 -1.35 0.48 -30.73
CA ASP A 283 -2.54 1.21 -30.27
C ASP A 283 -2.37 1.70 -28.83
N MET A 284 -2.16 3.01 -28.68
CA MET A 284 -1.97 3.66 -27.38
C MET A 284 -3.27 4.17 -26.76
N THR A 285 -4.43 3.92 -27.37
CA THR A 285 -5.71 4.47 -26.88
C THR A 285 -6.09 3.90 -25.51
N GLU A 286 -5.95 2.59 -25.32
CA GLU A 286 -6.29 1.93 -24.04
C GLU A 286 -5.36 2.36 -22.91
N LEU A 287 -4.06 2.53 -23.18
CA LEU A 287 -3.10 3.06 -22.21
C LEU A 287 -3.53 4.45 -21.72
N HIS A 288 -3.88 5.36 -22.64
CA HIS A 288 -4.33 6.70 -22.28
C HIS A 288 -5.66 6.68 -21.52
N ARG A 289 -6.63 5.84 -21.92
CA ARG A 289 -7.93 5.72 -21.24
C ARG A 289 -7.78 5.17 -19.83
N LEU A 290 -6.98 4.12 -19.64
CA LEU A 290 -6.69 3.55 -18.33
C LEU A 290 -5.99 4.59 -17.43
N HIS A 291 -4.99 5.29 -17.96
CA HIS A 291 -4.29 6.34 -17.22
C HIS A 291 -5.22 7.51 -16.87
N GLU A 292 -6.17 7.85 -17.73
CA GLU A 292 -7.20 8.86 -17.45
C GLU A 292 -8.17 8.42 -16.35
N ALA A 293 -8.63 7.16 -16.38
CA ALA A 293 -9.51 6.62 -15.35
C ALA A 293 -8.84 6.66 -13.97
N LEU A 294 -7.55 6.30 -13.88
CA LEU A 294 -6.78 6.30 -12.64
C LEU A 294 -6.51 7.70 -12.07
N ARG A 295 -6.76 8.79 -12.81
CA ARG A 295 -6.71 10.15 -12.26
C ARG A 295 -7.90 10.47 -11.34
N ASN A 296 -9.00 9.73 -11.47
CA ASN A 296 -10.21 9.92 -10.67
C ASN A 296 -10.65 8.59 -10.02
N PRO A 297 -9.79 7.96 -9.19
CA PRO A 297 -10.00 6.59 -8.73
C PRO A 297 -11.20 6.45 -7.77
N PHE A 298 -11.69 7.56 -7.22
CA PHE A 298 -12.82 7.62 -6.28
C PHE A 298 -14.17 7.91 -6.94
N SER A 299 -14.19 8.16 -8.25
CA SER A 299 -15.42 8.37 -9.02
C SER A 299 -15.96 7.04 -9.54
N ASP A 300 -17.24 6.76 -9.30
CA ASP A 300 -17.88 5.56 -9.86
C ASP A 300 -17.91 5.59 -11.38
N ARG A 301 -17.90 4.40 -11.97
CA ARG A 301 -17.90 4.19 -13.41
C ARG A 301 -18.91 3.11 -13.78
N ALA A 302 -19.42 3.20 -15.00
CA ALA A 302 -20.30 2.18 -15.58
C ALA A 302 -19.57 1.23 -16.54
N ASP A 303 -18.28 1.48 -16.83
CA ASP A 303 -17.45 0.64 -17.68
C ASP A 303 -16.71 -0.44 -16.90
N ASP A 304 -15.96 -1.28 -17.60
CA ASP A 304 -15.31 -2.45 -17.02
C ASP A 304 -14.07 -2.16 -16.17
N TYR A 305 -13.64 -0.90 -16.04
CA TYR A 305 -12.50 -0.54 -15.18
C TYR A 305 -12.75 -0.77 -13.68
N VAL A 306 -14.03 -0.90 -13.28
CA VAL A 306 -14.43 -1.21 -11.89
C VAL A 306 -14.83 -2.68 -11.70
N SER A 307 -14.73 -3.49 -12.76
CA SER A 307 -15.09 -4.91 -12.73
C SER A 307 -14.00 -5.76 -12.08
N ARG A 308 -14.42 -6.91 -11.54
CA ARG A 308 -13.49 -8.00 -11.16
C ARG A 308 -12.71 -8.46 -12.41
N PRO A 309 -11.52 -9.06 -12.24
CA PRO A 309 -10.84 -9.68 -13.36
C PRO A 309 -11.74 -10.73 -14.01
N PRO A 310 -11.78 -10.79 -15.36
CA PRO A 310 -12.34 -11.94 -16.06
C PRO A 310 -11.53 -13.20 -15.72
N ASP A 311 -12.05 -14.39 -16.00
CA ASP A 311 -11.40 -15.64 -15.55
C ASP A 311 -9.95 -15.80 -16.06
N TRP A 312 -9.64 -15.30 -17.25
CA TRP A 312 -8.27 -15.30 -17.79
C TRP A 312 -7.33 -14.33 -17.06
N GLY A 313 -7.87 -13.30 -16.40
CA GLY A 313 -7.13 -12.25 -15.73
C GLY A 313 -6.75 -12.55 -14.27
N LYS A 314 -7.40 -13.52 -13.64
CA LYS A 314 -7.26 -13.84 -12.19
C LYS A 314 -5.87 -14.26 -11.74
N ARG A 315 -5.00 -14.67 -12.66
CA ARG A 315 -3.63 -15.16 -12.36
C ARG A 315 -2.55 -14.40 -13.12
N LEU A 316 -2.88 -13.22 -13.64
CA LEU A 316 -1.91 -12.39 -14.32
C LEU A 316 -0.97 -11.72 -13.32
N GLU A 317 0.31 -11.72 -13.66
CA GLU A 317 1.34 -10.96 -12.96
C GLU A 317 1.85 -9.89 -13.91
N VAL A 318 1.95 -8.64 -13.45
CA VAL A 318 2.60 -7.58 -14.22
C VAL A 318 4.09 -7.70 -13.98
N SER A 319 4.81 -8.33 -14.89
CA SER A 319 6.26 -8.50 -14.80
C SER A 319 6.95 -7.64 -15.84
N CYS A 320 7.98 -6.89 -15.43
CA CYS A 320 8.95 -6.30 -16.37
C CYS A 320 9.99 -7.34 -16.82
N SER A 321 9.65 -8.63 -16.81
CA SER A 321 10.59 -9.73 -17.07
C SER A 321 9.92 -11.01 -17.58
N SER A 322 8.63 -11.00 -17.91
CA SER A 322 7.98 -12.14 -18.58
C SER A 322 8.34 -12.24 -20.07
#